data_AF-A0A6L7TY08-F1
#
_entry.id   AF-A0A6L7TY08-F1
#
_cell.length_a   1.000
_cell.length_b   1.000
_cell.length_c   1.000
_cell.angle_alpha   90.00
_cell.angle_beta   90.00
_cell.angle_gamma   90.00
#
_symmetry.space_group_name_H-M   'P 1'
#
loop_
_entity.id
_entity.type
_entity.pdbx_description
1 polymer ?
#
loop_
_entity_poly.entity_id
_entity_poly.type
_entity_poly.pdbx_seq_one_letter_code
_entity_poly.pdbx_strand_id
1 'polypeptide(L)'
;MKKEPSWADDRAFYRSTRHSSLKGEFTARARKVLPAAQRSDSTPKPLMSSGVKQKKTIGVFLSFEFGKDGELHRAFYSEAARYSRYEMIDYSLKKPYSPDLIWLESTKKQIGLSDIIIVMVGRETRNAPGVKKEVIAAHRLEKPIFQVHPRRRTHGKVYGAGEVVPWKWKRIDAKIAEKLLK
;
A
#
# COMPACT_ATOMS: atom_id res chain seq x y z
N MET A 1 -20.36 14.24 -22.19
CA MET A 1 -19.21 13.30 -22.23
C MET A 1 -18.08 13.85 -21.38
N LYS A 2 -17.72 13.19 -20.27
CA LYS A 2 -16.48 13.52 -19.54
C LYS A 2 -15.33 12.92 -20.36
N LYS A 3 -14.45 13.75 -20.93
CA LYS A 3 -13.24 13.29 -21.61
C LYS A 3 -12.41 12.47 -20.62
N GLU A 4 -11.99 11.26 -21.00
CA GLU A 4 -11.03 10.52 -20.18
C GLU A 4 -9.76 11.36 -19.99
N PRO A 5 -9.19 11.42 -18.78
CA PRO A 5 -8.00 12.20 -18.54
C PRO A 5 -6.82 11.62 -19.32
N SER A 6 -6.31 12.39 -20.29
CA SER A 6 -5.11 12.08 -21.05
C SER A 6 -4.00 11.59 -20.11
N TRP A 7 -3.52 10.37 -20.38
CA TRP A 7 -2.44 9.72 -19.61
C TRP A 7 -1.06 10.24 -20.02
N ALA A 8 -1.01 11.20 -20.94
CA ALA A 8 0.22 11.76 -21.49
C ALA A 8 0.78 12.93 -20.66
N ASP A 9 -0.02 13.60 -19.82
CA ASP A 9 0.41 14.81 -19.11
C ASP A 9 0.55 14.61 -17.58
N ASP A 10 1.59 13.87 -17.19
CA ASP A 10 1.91 13.59 -15.77
C ASP A 10 2.36 14.85 -14.99
N ARG A 11 2.72 15.94 -15.68
CA ARG A 11 3.33 17.14 -15.05
C ARG A 11 2.33 17.88 -14.17
N ALA A 12 1.06 17.92 -14.55
CA ALA A 12 0.01 18.57 -13.76
C ALA A 12 -0.17 17.90 -12.39
N PHE A 13 -0.13 16.56 -12.34
CA PHE A 13 -0.26 15.78 -11.11
C PHE A 13 0.88 16.06 -10.12
N TYR A 14 2.13 16.12 -10.59
CA TYR A 14 3.27 16.41 -9.70
C TYR A 14 3.37 17.87 -9.25
N ARG A 15 2.78 18.81 -10.00
CA ARG A 15 2.68 20.22 -9.58
C ARG A 15 1.66 20.39 -8.46
N SER A 16 0.48 19.77 -8.57
CA SER A 16 -0.59 19.87 -7.56
C SER A 16 -0.22 19.18 -6.24
N THR A 17 0.36 17.98 -6.31
CA THR A 17 0.76 17.19 -5.12
C THR A 17 1.91 17.83 -4.32
N ARG A 18 2.81 18.57 -4.97
CA ARG A 18 3.86 19.35 -4.27
C ARG A 18 3.29 20.49 -3.45
N HIS A 19 2.23 21.15 -3.91
CA HIS A 19 1.59 22.28 -3.21
C HIS A 19 0.64 21.82 -2.10
N SER A 20 -0.05 20.68 -2.29
CA SER A 20 -0.96 20.12 -1.28
C SER A 20 -0.23 19.66 0.00
N SER A 21 1.05 19.24 -0.11
CA SER A 21 1.87 18.83 1.05
C SER A 21 2.20 19.96 2.04
N LEU A 22 1.80 21.22 1.77
CA LEU A 22 2.02 22.39 2.65
C LEU A 22 0.77 22.82 3.44
N LYS A 23 -0.37 22.13 3.29
CA LYS A 23 -1.61 22.45 4.00
C LYS A 23 -2.22 21.17 4.58
N GLY A 24 -1.60 20.63 5.62
CA GLY A 24 -2.16 19.52 6.38
C GLY A 24 -2.86 20.05 7.62
N GLU A 25 -4.20 20.02 7.65
CA GLU A 25 -4.95 20.17 8.88
C GLU A 25 -6.41 19.69 8.72
N PHE A 26 -6.99 19.30 9.86
CA PHE A 26 -8.40 19.00 10.16
C PHE A 26 -8.83 17.55 10.49
N THR A 27 -8.64 17.26 11.78
CA THR A 27 -9.63 16.79 12.79
C THR A 27 -10.31 15.43 12.65
N ALA A 28 -9.84 14.49 13.49
CA ALA A 28 -10.57 13.31 13.93
C ALA A 28 -11.61 13.67 14.99
N ARG A 29 -12.81 13.08 14.88
CA ARG A 29 -13.86 13.16 15.91
C ARG A 29 -14.11 11.77 16.48
N ALA A 30 -13.72 11.57 17.74
CA ALA A 30 -13.95 10.36 18.49
C ALA A 30 -15.42 10.28 18.98
N ARG A 31 -16.00 9.09 19.01
CA ARG A 31 -17.16 8.77 19.85
C ARG A 31 -16.85 7.54 20.69
N LYS A 32 -17.13 7.68 21.98
CA LYS A 32 -16.93 6.75 23.08
C LYS A 32 -18.31 6.37 23.59
N VAL A 33 -18.71 5.10 23.54
CA VAL A 33 -19.81 4.55 24.35
C VAL A 33 -19.58 3.05 24.59
N LEU A 34 -19.54 2.66 25.87
CA LEU A 34 -19.85 1.36 26.50
C LEU A 34 -20.02 1.70 28.02
N PRO A 35 -20.66 0.87 28.89
CA PRO A 35 -21.08 -0.52 28.71
C PRO A 35 -22.46 -0.90 29.34
N ALA A 36 -22.90 -2.15 29.13
CA ALA A 36 -23.72 -2.98 30.03
C ALA A 36 -23.86 -4.37 29.38
N ALA A 37 -24.12 -5.51 30.02
CA ALA A 37 -23.99 -6.06 31.37
C ALA A 37 -24.26 -7.57 31.17
N GLN A 38 -23.90 -8.37 32.18
CA GLN A 38 -23.80 -9.83 32.16
C GLN A 38 -25.11 -10.57 31.90
N ARG A 39 -25.02 -11.71 31.19
CA ARG A 39 -25.85 -12.90 31.45
C ARG A 39 -24.98 -14.15 31.33
N SER A 40 -24.96 -14.92 32.41
CA SER A 40 -24.42 -16.26 32.51
C SER A 40 -25.36 -17.22 31.78
N ASP A 41 -24.83 -17.99 30.84
CA ASP A 41 -25.50 -19.21 30.39
C ASP A 41 -24.47 -20.31 30.15
N SER A 42 -24.68 -21.43 30.82
CA SER A 42 -23.86 -22.63 30.83
C SER A 42 -23.96 -23.34 29.48
N THR A 43 -22.86 -23.42 28.75
CA THR A 43 -22.75 -24.23 27.52
C THR A 43 -21.55 -25.17 27.59
N PRO A 44 -21.67 -26.38 26.99
CA PRO A 44 -20.70 -27.46 27.15
C PRO A 44 -19.33 -27.09 26.55
N LYS A 45 -18.26 -27.56 27.23
CA LYS A 45 -16.85 -27.36 26.83
C LYS A 45 -16.64 -27.73 25.35
N PRO A 46 -16.23 -26.80 24.47
CA PRO A 46 -15.87 -27.15 23.12
C PRO A 46 -14.55 -27.94 23.13
N LEU A 47 -14.57 -29.06 22.41
CA LEU A 47 -13.42 -29.88 22.07
C LEU A 47 -12.34 -28.97 21.47
N MET A 48 -11.10 -29.08 21.96
CA MET A 48 -9.99 -28.22 21.54
C MET A 48 -9.73 -28.38 20.04
N SER A 49 -10.25 -27.47 19.22
CA SER A 49 -9.71 -27.25 17.88
C SER A 49 -8.39 -26.51 18.05
N SER A 50 -7.32 -27.04 17.46
CA SER A 50 -6.08 -26.31 17.26
C SER A 50 -6.36 -25.14 16.30
N GLY A 51 -6.92 -24.07 16.86
CA GLY A 51 -7.43 -22.91 16.13
C GLY A 51 -6.31 -22.11 15.48
N VAL A 52 -5.87 -22.52 14.29
CA VAL A 52 -5.14 -21.61 13.40
C VAL A 52 -6.12 -20.52 12.99
N LYS A 53 -5.98 -19.34 13.59
CA LYS A 53 -6.75 -18.16 13.23
C LYS A 53 -6.45 -17.82 11.76
N GLN A 54 -7.40 -18.11 10.87
CA GLN A 54 -7.27 -17.85 9.43
C GLN A 54 -6.95 -16.36 9.21
N LYS A 55 -5.85 -16.09 8.51
CA LYS A 55 -5.45 -14.71 8.17
C LYS A 55 -6.36 -14.20 7.06
N LYS A 56 -6.74 -12.91 7.11
CA LYS A 56 -7.45 -12.28 6.00
C LYS A 56 -6.49 -12.16 4.81
N THR A 57 -6.89 -12.66 3.64
CA THR A 57 -6.15 -12.48 2.39
C THR A 57 -6.38 -11.08 1.83
N ILE A 58 -5.31 -10.43 1.34
CA ILE A 58 -5.36 -9.12 0.68
C ILE A 58 -4.45 -9.11 -0.56
N GLY A 59 -4.83 -8.36 -1.57
CA GLY A 59 -4.00 -8.05 -2.74
C GLY A 59 -3.10 -6.84 -2.49
N VAL A 60 -1.80 -7.00 -2.69
CA VAL A 60 -0.80 -5.92 -2.54
C VAL A 60 -0.09 -5.68 -3.86
N PHE A 61 -0.15 -4.44 -4.36
CA PHE A 61 0.79 -3.97 -5.37
C PHE A 61 2.01 -3.38 -4.68
N LEU A 62 3.12 -4.10 -4.68
CA LEU A 62 4.39 -3.59 -4.18
C LEU A 62 5.13 -2.87 -5.32
N SER A 63 5.21 -1.54 -5.23
CA SER A 63 5.93 -0.69 -6.18
C SER A 63 7.38 -0.47 -5.72
N PHE A 64 8.35 -0.75 -6.59
CA PHE A 64 9.79 -0.64 -6.33
C PHE A 64 10.57 -0.45 -7.63
N GLU A 65 11.85 -0.03 -7.55
CA GLU A 65 12.71 0.01 -8.73
C GLU A 65 13.19 -1.41 -9.08
N PHE A 66 12.58 -2.03 -10.11
CA PHE A 66 12.80 -3.43 -10.45
C PHE A 66 14.28 -3.79 -10.62
N GLY A 67 15.05 -2.94 -11.31
CA GLY A 67 16.46 -3.21 -11.61
C GLY A 67 17.42 -3.06 -10.42
N LYS A 68 16.97 -2.48 -9.30
CA LYS A 68 17.85 -2.08 -8.18
C LYS A 68 17.38 -2.56 -6.81
N ASP A 69 16.07 -2.71 -6.63
CA ASP A 69 15.43 -2.94 -5.33
C ASP A 69 14.76 -4.32 -5.23
N GLY A 70 15.10 -5.27 -6.12
CA GLY A 70 14.53 -6.63 -6.09
C GLY A 70 14.77 -7.39 -4.78
N GLU A 71 15.84 -7.08 -4.05
CA GLU A 71 16.06 -7.60 -2.69
C GLU A 71 15.06 -7.04 -1.67
N LEU A 72 14.64 -5.78 -1.80
CA LEU A 72 13.63 -5.18 -0.93
C LEU A 72 12.27 -5.83 -1.15
N HIS A 73 11.92 -6.15 -2.41
CA HIS A 73 10.70 -6.90 -2.73
C HIS A 73 10.70 -8.28 -2.04
N ARG A 74 11.77 -9.08 -2.24
CA ARG A 74 11.87 -10.41 -1.62
C ARG A 74 11.87 -10.36 -0.10
N ALA A 75 12.60 -9.41 0.49
CA ALA A 75 12.64 -9.24 1.94
C ALA A 75 11.27 -8.82 2.50
N PHE A 76 10.53 -7.97 1.80
CA PHE A 76 9.17 -7.57 2.20
C PHE A 76 8.25 -8.78 2.31
N TYR A 77 8.17 -9.62 1.27
CA TYR A 77 7.29 -10.79 1.29
C TYR A 77 7.77 -11.89 2.26
N SER A 78 9.08 -12.04 2.44
CA SER A 78 9.64 -12.96 3.44
C SER A 78 9.24 -12.56 4.87
N GLU A 79 9.38 -11.28 5.21
CA GLU A 79 8.94 -10.77 6.52
C GLU A 79 7.42 -10.78 6.66
N ALA A 80 6.67 -10.46 5.60
CA ALA A 80 5.22 -10.51 5.59
C ALA A 80 4.70 -11.92 5.92
N ALA A 81 5.23 -12.96 5.28
CA ALA A 81 4.84 -14.33 5.56
C ALA A 81 4.99 -14.69 7.06
N ARG A 82 6.05 -14.17 7.70
CA ARG A 82 6.36 -14.45 9.11
C ARG A 82 5.57 -13.61 10.10
N TYR A 83 5.41 -12.31 9.85
CA TYR A 83 4.93 -11.36 10.86
C TYR A 83 3.56 -10.76 10.56
N SER A 84 3.10 -10.82 9.30
CA SER A 84 1.82 -10.26 8.86
C SER A 84 0.64 -10.94 9.54
N ARG A 85 -0.34 -10.14 9.96
CA ARG A 85 -1.69 -10.62 10.28
C ARG A 85 -2.54 -10.94 9.04
N TYR A 86 -2.06 -10.54 7.86
CA TYR A 86 -2.68 -10.80 6.56
C TYR A 86 -1.91 -11.85 5.77
N GLU A 87 -2.63 -12.61 4.95
CA GLU A 87 -2.03 -13.31 3.82
C GLU A 87 -1.99 -12.36 2.62
N MET A 88 -0.85 -12.24 1.95
CA MET A 88 -0.66 -11.22 0.90
C MET A 88 -0.49 -11.87 -0.47
N ILE A 89 -1.33 -11.49 -1.42
CA ILE A 89 -1.17 -11.82 -2.84
C ILE A 89 -0.32 -10.72 -3.50
N ASP A 90 0.77 -11.13 -4.15
CA ASP A 90 1.68 -10.21 -4.84
C ASP A 90 1.19 -9.87 -6.26
N TYR A 91 0.78 -8.63 -6.44
CA TYR A 91 0.38 -8.06 -7.74
C TYR A 91 1.46 -7.16 -8.36
N SER A 92 2.68 -7.11 -7.81
CA SER A 92 3.77 -6.33 -8.40
C SER A 92 4.08 -6.75 -9.85
N LEU A 93 4.60 -5.80 -10.64
CA LEU A 93 5.07 -6.12 -11.98
C LEU A 93 6.39 -6.87 -11.90
N LYS A 94 6.44 -8.04 -12.54
CA LYS A 94 7.63 -8.88 -12.64
C LYS A 94 8.49 -8.53 -13.88
N LYS A 95 8.37 -7.30 -14.38
CA LYS A 95 9.07 -6.81 -15.56
C LYS A 95 9.56 -5.38 -15.35
N PRO A 96 10.71 -4.99 -15.93
CA PRO A 96 11.19 -3.61 -15.90
C PRO A 96 10.17 -2.62 -16.45
N TYR A 97 10.34 -1.35 -16.09
CA TYR A 97 9.59 -0.26 -16.71
C TYR A 97 9.86 -0.21 -18.22
N SER A 98 8.78 -0.09 -18.99
CA SER A 98 8.84 0.24 -20.41
C SER A 98 7.73 1.27 -20.72
N PRO A 99 8.01 2.32 -21.51
CA PRO A 99 7.03 3.35 -21.85
C PRO A 99 6.02 2.93 -22.93
N ASP A 100 5.75 1.63 -23.09
CA ASP A 100 4.79 1.11 -24.07
C ASP A 100 3.39 0.92 -23.47
N LEU A 101 2.39 0.85 -24.35
CA LEU A 101 0.98 0.70 -23.95
C LEU A 101 0.72 -0.62 -23.21
N ILE A 102 1.41 -1.71 -23.57
CA ILE A 102 1.24 -3.03 -22.97
C ILE A 102 1.69 -2.98 -21.50
N TRP A 103 2.80 -2.30 -21.21
CA TRP A 103 3.28 -2.07 -19.85
C TRP A 103 2.28 -1.24 -19.04
N LEU A 104 1.76 -0.16 -19.61
CA LEU A 104 0.76 0.69 -18.94
C LEU A 104 -0.53 -0.06 -18.64
N GLU A 105 -1.04 -0.86 -19.57
CA GLU A 105 -2.23 -1.68 -19.36
C GLU A 105 -2.02 -2.76 -18.30
N SER A 106 -0.87 -3.44 -18.35
CA SER A 106 -0.48 -4.41 -17.31
C SER A 106 -0.46 -3.76 -15.93
N THR A 107 0.11 -2.56 -15.83
CA THR A 107 0.18 -1.78 -14.59
C THR A 107 -1.21 -1.46 -14.05
N LYS A 108 -2.08 -0.92 -14.90
CA LYS A 108 -3.47 -0.59 -14.53
C LYS A 108 -4.23 -1.82 -14.05
N LYS A 109 -4.11 -2.94 -14.77
CA LYS A 109 -4.76 -4.21 -14.41
C LYS A 109 -4.33 -4.67 -13.01
N GLN A 110 -3.03 -4.72 -12.74
CA GLN A 110 -2.51 -5.20 -11.47
C GLN A 110 -2.84 -4.28 -10.29
N ILE A 111 -2.72 -2.96 -10.48
CA ILE A 111 -3.15 -1.97 -9.48
C ILE A 111 -4.66 -2.09 -9.23
N GLY A 112 -5.45 -2.29 -10.29
CA GLY A 112 -6.90 -2.48 -10.20
C GLY A 112 -7.31 -3.70 -9.37
N LEU A 113 -6.58 -4.81 -9.50
CA LEU A 113 -6.79 -6.05 -8.72
C LEU A 113 -6.31 -5.96 -7.27
N SER A 114 -5.47 -4.97 -6.94
CA SER A 114 -4.90 -4.84 -5.61
C SER A 114 -5.84 -4.11 -4.66
N ASP A 115 -5.84 -4.52 -3.39
CA ASP A 115 -6.55 -3.81 -2.32
C ASP A 115 -5.75 -2.58 -1.87
N ILE A 116 -4.41 -2.65 -1.91
CA ILE A 116 -3.53 -1.59 -1.44
C ILE A 116 -2.24 -1.52 -2.25
N ILE A 117 -1.72 -0.29 -2.37
CA ILE A 117 -0.45 0.02 -3.02
C ILE A 117 0.58 0.39 -1.97
N ILE A 118 1.74 -0.26 -2.01
CA ILE A 118 2.85 0.01 -1.09
C ILE A 118 4.08 0.37 -1.91
N VAL A 119 4.64 1.55 -1.68
CA VAL A 119 5.86 1.99 -2.36
C VAL A 119 7.07 1.71 -1.47
N MET A 120 7.96 0.82 -1.91
CA MET A 120 9.23 0.53 -1.25
C MET A 120 10.26 1.58 -1.66
N VAL A 121 10.62 2.47 -0.74
CA VAL A 121 11.49 3.61 -1.04
C VAL A 121 12.96 3.19 -0.88
N GLY A 122 13.48 2.54 -1.90
CA GLY A 122 14.90 2.29 -2.09
C GLY A 122 15.68 3.55 -2.51
N ARG A 123 16.95 3.35 -2.89
CA ARG A 123 17.90 4.45 -3.11
C ARG A 123 17.48 5.36 -4.26
N GLU A 124 16.95 4.78 -5.32
CA GLU A 124 16.69 5.49 -6.58
C GLU A 124 15.19 5.54 -6.94
N THR A 125 14.36 4.91 -6.13
CA THR A 125 12.91 4.76 -6.33
C THR A 125 12.19 6.10 -6.50
N ARG A 126 12.65 7.16 -5.83
CA ARG A 126 12.07 8.52 -5.98
C ARG A 126 12.08 9.01 -7.43
N ASN A 127 13.09 8.60 -8.20
CA ASN A 127 13.28 9.08 -9.56
C ASN A 127 12.82 8.06 -10.61
N ALA A 128 12.60 6.81 -10.22
CA ALA A 128 12.14 5.71 -11.07
C ALA A 128 10.87 6.09 -11.86
N PRO A 129 10.93 6.10 -13.21
CA PRO A 129 9.79 6.45 -14.05
C PRO A 129 8.61 5.48 -13.89
N GLY A 130 8.87 4.18 -13.74
CA GLY A 130 7.83 3.17 -13.51
C GLY A 130 7.05 3.43 -12.23
N VAL A 131 7.77 3.64 -11.12
CA VAL A 131 7.15 3.97 -9.81
C VAL A 131 6.30 5.23 -9.89
N LYS A 132 6.79 6.26 -10.60
CA LYS A 132 6.01 7.49 -10.81
C LYS A 132 4.68 7.22 -11.52
N LYS A 133 4.70 6.43 -12.59
CA LYS A 133 3.50 6.02 -13.33
C LYS A 133 2.55 5.19 -12.47
N GLU A 134 3.09 4.28 -11.66
CA GLU A 134 2.31 3.46 -10.72
C GLU A 134 1.60 4.31 -9.67
N VAL A 135 2.28 5.31 -9.09
CA VAL A 135 1.66 6.25 -8.15
C VAL A 135 0.50 7.00 -8.82
N ILE A 136 0.69 7.51 -10.04
CA ILE A 136 -0.38 8.19 -10.78
C ILE A 136 -1.57 7.25 -11.02
N ALA A 137 -1.30 6.01 -11.43
CA ALA A 137 -2.35 5.02 -11.66
C ALA A 137 -3.10 4.67 -10.37
N ALA A 138 -2.41 4.54 -9.24
CA ALA A 138 -3.03 4.33 -7.93
C ALA A 138 -4.02 5.45 -7.58
N HIS A 139 -3.65 6.71 -7.80
CA HIS A 139 -4.55 7.86 -7.58
C HIS A 139 -5.75 7.86 -8.52
N ARG A 140 -5.53 7.59 -9.81
CA ARG A 140 -6.61 7.53 -10.80
C ARG A 140 -7.62 6.42 -10.52
N LEU A 141 -7.16 5.33 -9.89
CA LEU A 141 -7.99 4.19 -9.49
C LEU A 141 -8.43 4.28 -8.03
N GLU A 142 -8.20 5.41 -7.37
CA GLU A 142 -8.56 5.67 -5.97
C GLU A 142 -8.08 4.58 -5.00
N LYS A 143 -6.94 3.96 -5.31
CA LYS A 143 -6.37 2.89 -4.49
C LYS A 143 -5.66 3.48 -3.28
N PRO A 144 -5.85 2.90 -2.08
CA PRO A 144 -5.11 3.34 -0.92
C PRO A 144 -3.61 3.12 -1.12
N ILE A 145 -2.81 4.13 -0.80
CA ILE A 145 -1.36 4.12 -1.01
C ILE A 145 -0.61 4.65 0.20
N PHE A 146 0.53 4.04 0.50
CA PHE A 146 1.54 4.55 1.45
C PHE A 146 2.94 4.06 1.07
N GLN A 147 3.96 4.56 1.77
CA GLN A 147 5.37 4.28 1.49
C GLN A 147 6.04 3.57 2.67
N VAL A 148 7.00 2.70 2.39
CA VAL A 148 7.84 2.04 3.39
C VAL A 148 9.30 2.41 3.17
N HIS A 149 9.96 2.93 4.21
CA HIS A 149 11.39 3.22 4.22
C HIS A 149 12.19 2.07 4.85
N PRO A 150 13.12 1.43 4.11
CA PRO A 150 14.06 0.46 4.68
C PRO A 150 14.98 1.12 5.71
N ARG A 151 15.41 0.32 6.70
CA ARG A 151 16.19 0.76 7.87
C ARG A 151 17.58 1.33 7.56
N ARG A 152 18.07 1.24 6.32
CA ARG A 152 19.37 1.78 5.87
C ARG A 152 19.24 2.31 4.44
N ARG A 153 19.79 3.52 4.20
CA ARG A 153 19.71 4.35 2.98
C ARG A 153 18.35 5.05 2.80
N THR A 154 18.23 6.29 3.26
CA THR A 154 17.04 7.11 2.99
C THR A 154 17.35 8.16 1.94
N HIS A 155 16.66 8.06 0.82
CA HIS A 155 16.50 9.17 -0.12
C HIS A 155 15.15 9.83 0.16
N GLY A 156 14.86 10.96 -0.51
CA GLY A 156 13.58 11.64 -0.29
C GLY A 156 12.37 10.76 -0.61
N LYS A 157 11.24 11.03 0.06
CA LYS A 157 9.94 10.38 -0.23
C LYS A 157 9.58 10.44 -1.72
N VAL A 158 8.82 9.45 -2.20
CA VAL A 158 8.17 9.52 -3.51
C VAL A 158 6.97 10.46 -3.40
N TYR A 159 6.93 11.48 -4.25
CA TYR A 159 5.83 12.45 -4.24
C TYR A 159 4.52 11.80 -4.67
N GLY A 160 3.43 12.12 -3.96
CA GLY A 160 2.11 11.55 -4.21
C GLY A 160 1.90 10.16 -3.61
N ALA A 161 2.94 9.44 -3.16
CA ALA A 161 2.78 8.06 -2.67
C ALA A 161 2.28 7.95 -1.21
N GLY A 162 1.69 9.01 -0.66
CA GLY A 162 1.14 9.00 0.70
C GLY A 162 2.18 9.08 1.82
N GLU A 163 1.76 8.69 3.02
CA GLU A 163 2.57 8.73 4.24
C GLU A 163 3.75 7.75 4.20
N VAL A 164 4.84 8.12 4.85
CA VAL A 164 6.04 7.29 4.96
C VAL A 164 6.03 6.56 6.30
N VAL A 165 6.16 5.23 6.24
CA VAL A 165 6.23 4.35 7.40
C VAL A 165 7.63 3.72 7.47
N PRO A 166 8.31 3.70 8.63
CA PRO A 166 9.57 2.98 8.74
C PRO A 166 9.33 1.48 8.61
N TRP A 167 10.29 0.75 8.03
CA TRP A 167 10.24 -0.71 7.93
C TRP A 167 10.35 -1.35 9.33
N LYS A 168 9.19 -1.44 9.97
CA LYS A 168 8.92 -2.10 11.24
C LYS A 168 7.56 -2.76 11.07
N TRP A 169 7.53 -4.08 11.06
CA TRP A 169 6.33 -4.82 10.63
C TRP A 169 5.05 -4.40 11.36
N LYS A 170 5.09 -4.23 12.69
CA LYS A 170 3.95 -3.72 13.48
C LYS A 170 3.37 -2.40 12.97
N ARG A 171 4.22 -1.50 12.43
CA ARG A 171 3.80 -0.21 11.85
C ARG A 171 3.22 -0.39 10.45
N ILE A 172 3.79 -1.28 9.65
CA ILE A 172 3.29 -1.63 8.31
C ILE A 172 1.89 -2.23 8.44
N ASP A 173 1.71 -3.25 9.27
CA ASP A 173 0.39 -3.89 9.49
C ASP A 173 -0.66 -2.92 10.01
N ALA A 174 -0.30 -2.03 10.93
CA ALA A 174 -1.20 -1.01 11.43
C ALA A 174 -1.61 -0.02 10.33
N LYS A 175 -0.69 0.36 9.44
CA LYS A 175 -1.00 1.25 8.31
C LYS A 175 -1.86 0.56 7.25
N ILE A 176 -1.61 -0.72 6.95
CA ILE A 176 -2.48 -1.53 6.09
C ILE A 176 -3.89 -1.57 6.67
N ALA A 177 -4.02 -1.82 7.98
CA ALA A 177 -5.31 -1.80 8.69
C ALA A 177 -6.04 -0.48 8.50
N GLU A 178 -5.36 0.64 8.78
CA GLU A 178 -5.91 1.98 8.68
C GLU A 178 -6.40 2.29 7.27
N LYS A 179 -5.65 1.87 6.24
CA LYS A 179 -5.94 2.14 4.84
C LYS A 179 -7.08 1.28 4.28
N LEU A 180 -7.29 0.07 4.80
CA LEU A 180 -8.34 -0.85 4.37
C LEU A 180 -9.67 -0.69 5.14
N LEU A 181 -9.73 0.23 6.11
CA LEU A 181 -10.94 0.52 6.90
C LEU A 181 -11.72 1.74 6.39
N LYS A 182 -11.17 2.49 5.44
CA LYS A 182 -11.76 3.69 4.85
C LYS A 182 -12.34 3.36 3.48
#